data_AF-A0A7S2K288-F1
#
_entry.id   AF-A0A7S2K288-F1
#
_cell.length_a   1.000
_cell.length_b   1.000
_cell.length_c   1.000
_cell.angle_alpha   90.00
_cell.angle_beta   90.00
_cell.angle_gamma   90.00
#
_symmetry.space_group_name_H-M   'P 1'
#
loop_
_entity.id
_entity.type
_entity.pdbx_description
1 polymer ?
#
loop_
_entity_poly.entity_id
_entity_poly.type
_entity_poly.pdbx_seq_one_letter_code
_entity_poly.pdbx_strand_id
1 'polypeptide(L)'
;MTIGDAPVDEPGVPGVPRSSQLRHVRQSSSDSLTSLYTQSDCDSYDVVDRLCVVIESARDLPNKDWVTIDGVSDPFCICEVVDKPSLKYKTHVIENDLNPVWHYALTIS
;
A
#
# COMPACT_ATOMS: atom_id res chain seq x y z
N MET A 1 -63.06 26.94 38.78
CA MET A 1 -62.53 26.18 39.93
C MET A 1 -61.09 26.58 40.15
N THR A 2 -60.76 26.78 41.40
CA THR A 2 -59.57 27.39 42.01
C THR A 2 -58.39 26.43 42.17
N ILE A 3 -57.17 27.03 42.19
CA ILE A 3 -55.95 26.73 43.01
C ILE A 3 -55.26 25.38 42.79
N GLY A 4 -53.98 25.38 42.39
CA GLY A 4 -52.82 25.07 43.25
C GLY A 4 -52.22 23.74 42.75
N ASP A 5 -50.93 23.41 42.75
CA ASP A 5 -49.71 23.87 43.39
C ASP A 5 -48.53 23.32 42.56
N ALA A 6 -47.32 23.89 42.72
CA ALA A 6 -46.03 23.26 42.39
C ALA A 6 -45.70 22.16 43.46
N PRO A 7 -44.51 21.52 43.57
CA PRO A 7 -43.22 21.63 42.86
C PRO A 7 -42.49 20.26 42.63
N VAL A 8 -41.16 20.33 42.45
CA VAL A 8 -40.08 19.32 42.66
C VAL A 8 -39.92 18.18 41.64
N ASP A 9 -38.74 17.86 41.09
CA ASP A 9 -37.36 18.08 41.56
C ASP A 9 -36.39 18.01 40.36
N GLU A 10 -35.36 18.88 40.36
CA GLU A 10 -34.16 18.81 39.51
C GLU A 10 -33.22 17.72 40.04
N PRO A 11 -32.38 17.11 39.19
CA PRO A 11 -30.96 17.37 39.42
C PRO A 11 -30.11 17.47 38.15
N GLY A 12 -29.46 18.62 37.99
CA GLY A 12 -28.00 18.65 38.10
C GLY A 12 -27.20 18.40 36.81
N VAL A 13 -26.92 19.49 36.10
CA VAL A 13 -25.85 19.57 35.09
C VAL A 13 -24.49 19.75 35.78
N PRO A 14 -23.47 18.90 35.53
CA PRO A 14 -22.08 19.26 35.79
C PRO A 14 -21.45 19.84 34.51
N GLY A 15 -21.44 21.17 34.43
CA GLY A 15 -20.63 21.91 33.48
C GLY A 15 -19.17 21.98 33.95
N VAL A 16 -18.27 21.73 32.99
CA VAL A 16 -16.91 22.30 32.80
C VAL A 16 -16.08 22.63 34.05
N PRO A 17 -14.91 21.99 34.25
CA PRO A 17 -13.88 22.57 35.10
C PRO A 17 -13.23 23.77 34.41
N ARG A 18 -13.54 24.96 34.93
CA ARG A 18 -12.73 26.17 34.78
C ARG A 18 -11.33 25.93 35.38
N SER A 19 -10.34 26.60 34.82
CA SER A 19 -8.95 26.54 35.23
C SER A 19 -8.73 26.89 36.72
N SER A 20 -7.51 26.58 37.19
CA SER A 20 -6.85 26.94 38.46
C SER A 20 -7.17 25.95 39.61
N GLN A 21 -6.23 25.28 40.29
CA GLN A 21 -4.93 25.74 40.77
C GLN A 21 -3.93 24.58 41.03
N LEU A 22 -2.65 24.97 41.02
CA LEU A 22 -1.42 24.21 41.22
C LEU A 22 -1.31 23.56 42.61
N ARG A 23 -0.89 22.29 42.68
CA ARG A 23 -0.24 21.71 43.87
C ARG A 23 1.21 21.38 43.54
N HIS A 24 2.11 21.93 44.32
CA HIS A 24 3.55 21.69 44.22
C HIS A 24 3.88 20.29 44.75
N VAL A 25 4.43 19.42 43.89
CA VAL A 25 5.31 18.35 44.35
C VAL A 25 6.60 18.48 43.54
N ARG A 26 7.63 19.04 44.18
CA ARG A 26 9.01 18.94 43.72
C ARG A 26 9.52 17.54 44.02
N GLN A 27 9.74 16.74 42.98
CA GLN A 27 10.80 15.73 42.99
C GLN A 27 11.50 15.78 41.64
N SER A 28 12.80 16.04 41.71
CA SER A 28 13.72 16.08 40.58
C SER A 28 13.97 14.67 40.09
N SER A 29 13.65 14.39 38.83
CA SER A 29 14.44 13.54 37.94
C SER A 29 13.94 13.78 36.52
N SER A 30 14.89 13.88 35.60
CA SER A 30 14.66 14.05 34.17
C SER A 30 13.63 13.07 33.63
N ASP A 31 12.98 13.44 32.52
CA ASP A 31 12.24 12.56 31.59
C ASP A 31 10.70 12.58 31.70
N SER A 32 10.07 13.70 31.38
CA SER A 32 8.63 13.72 31.04
C SER A 32 8.27 14.63 29.87
N LEU A 33 9.19 14.82 28.92
CA LEU A 33 8.84 15.37 27.59
C LEU A 33 8.20 14.32 26.66
N THR A 34 8.06 13.08 27.13
CA THR A 34 7.55 11.94 26.37
C THR A 34 6.02 11.91 26.25
N SER A 35 5.28 12.73 27.00
CA SER A 35 3.81 12.67 27.02
C SER A 35 3.10 13.74 26.17
N LEU A 36 3.85 14.59 25.43
CA LEU A 36 3.28 15.60 24.53
C LEU A 36 3.34 15.21 23.04
N TYR A 37 3.92 14.05 22.72
CA TYR A 37 3.69 13.40 21.43
C TYR A 37 2.36 12.65 21.50
N THR A 38 1.29 13.44 21.51
CA THR A 38 -0.08 12.98 21.34
C THR A 38 -0.18 12.26 20.01
N GLN A 39 -0.39 10.95 20.11
CA GLN A 39 -0.91 10.08 19.08
C GLN A 39 -1.92 10.84 18.21
N SER A 40 -1.57 11.09 16.95
CA SER A 40 -2.45 11.72 15.96
C SER A 40 -2.67 10.69 14.85
N ASP A 41 -3.92 10.23 14.78
CA ASP A 41 -4.65 9.68 13.63
C ASP A 41 -3.81 8.98 12.55
N CYS A 42 -3.76 7.65 12.58
CA CYS A 42 -4.69 6.82 11.79
C CYS A 42 -4.72 7.17 10.30
N ASP A 43 -3.57 7.05 9.65
CA ASP A 43 -3.49 6.63 8.27
C ASP A 43 -2.42 5.53 8.17
N SER A 44 -2.82 4.30 8.48
CA SER A 44 -2.04 3.13 8.08
C SER A 44 -2.24 2.97 6.58
N TYR A 45 -1.59 3.83 5.79
CA TYR A 45 -1.54 3.67 4.34
C TYR A 45 -0.79 2.38 4.04
N ASP A 46 -1.54 1.34 3.68
CA ASP A 46 -1.02 0.24 2.89
C ASP A 46 -0.66 0.84 1.53
N VAL A 47 0.59 1.26 1.38
CA VAL A 47 1.11 1.70 0.09
C VAL A 47 1.26 0.44 -0.74
N VAL A 48 0.22 0.11 -1.50
CA VAL A 48 0.29 -0.97 -2.49
C VAL A 48 1.14 -0.51 -3.65
N ASP A 49 2.45 -0.63 -3.50
CA ASP A 49 3.40 -0.38 -4.57
C ASP A 49 3.17 -1.40 -5.69
N ARG A 50 2.79 -0.88 -6.87
CA ARG A 50 2.56 -1.69 -8.07
C ARG A 50 3.70 -1.48 -9.05
N LEU A 51 4.34 -2.56 -9.45
CA LEU A 51 5.34 -2.56 -10.51
C LEU A 51 4.67 -2.89 -11.85
N CYS A 52 4.62 -1.92 -12.76
CA CYS A 52 4.17 -2.14 -14.13
C CYS A 52 5.37 -2.49 -15.03
N VAL A 53 5.29 -3.60 -15.76
CA VAL A 53 6.32 -4.05 -16.70
C VAL A 53 5.67 -4.21 -18.07
N VAL A 54 6.32 -3.67 -19.10
CA VAL A 54 5.92 -3.85 -20.50
C VAL A 54 7.07 -4.54 -21.23
N ILE A 55 6.80 -5.71 -21.79
CA ILE A 55 7.71 -6.45 -22.66
C ILE A 55 7.34 -6.09 -24.09
N GLU A 56 8.11 -5.17 -24.67
CA GLU A 56 7.76 -4.55 -25.95
C GLU A 56 8.18 -5.41 -27.15
N SER A 57 9.49 -5.58 -27.36
CA SER A 57 10.06 -6.29 -28.50
C SER A 57 11.50 -6.72 -28.25
N ALA A 58 12.02 -7.62 -29.09
CA ALA A 58 13.44 -7.92 -29.20
C ALA A 58 13.89 -7.73 -30.66
N ARG A 59 15.21 -7.66 -30.87
CA ARG A 59 15.80 -7.48 -32.20
C ARG A 59 17.03 -8.35 -32.37
N ASP A 60 17.26 -8.78 -33.61
CA ASP A 60 18.44 -9.54 -34.02
C ASP A 60 18.71 -10.78 -33.15
N LEU A 61 17.65 -11.50 -32.76
CA LEU A 61 17.80 -12.72 -31.98
C LEU A 61 18.58 -13.79 -32.77
N PRO A 62 19.41 -14.60 -32.10
CA PRO A 62 20.12 -15.68 -32.78
C PRO A 62 19.14 -16.77 -33.21
N ASN A 63 19.25 -17.24 -34.46
CA ASN A 63 18.49 -18.40 -34.89
C ASN A 63 19.03 -19.67 -34.20
N LYS A 64 18.24 -20.22 -33.28
CA LYS A 64 18.48 -21.48 -32.58
C LYS A 64 17.88 -22.69 -33.29
N ASP A 65 17.02 -22.52 -34.31
CA ASP A 65 16.47 -23.61 -35.10
C ASP A 65 17.25 -23.80 -36.42
N TRP A 66 18.56 -23.97 -36.28
CA TRP A 66 19.47 -24.23 -37.40
C TRP A 66 19.31 -25.65 -37.99
N VAL A 67 18.40 -26.46 -37.46
CA VAL A 67 18.24 -27.89 -37.75
C VAL A 67 17.17 -28.17 -38.81
N THR A 68 16.26 -27.23 -39.07
CA THR A 68 15.20 -27.37 -40.09
C THR A 68 15.52 -26.54 -41.33
N ILE A 69 15.19 -27.08 -42.51
CA ILE A 69 15.50 -26.48 -43.83
C ILE A 69 14.71 -25.17 -44.05
N ASP A 70 13.62 -24.95 -43.31
CA ASP A 70 12.64 -23.88 -43.55
C ASP A 70 12.22 -23.13 -42.26
N GLY A 71 13.09 -23.06 -41.22
CA GLY A 71 12.72 -22.54 -39.89
C GLY A 71 13.61 -21.42 -39.35
N VAL A 72 12.97 -20.46 -38.66
CA VAL A 72 13.58 -19.43 -37.82
C VAL A 72 13.13 -19.70 -36.37
N SER A 73 13.79 -19.11 -35.37
CA SER A 73 13.39 -19.33 -33.97
C SER A 73 12.01 -18.78 -33.63
N ASP A 74 11.36 -19.43 -32.65
CA ASP A 74 10.07 -19.02 -32.09
C ASP A 74 10.24 -18.37 -30.70
N PRO A 75 10.60 -17.07 -30.62
CA PRO A 75 10.95 -16.45 -29.33
C PRO A 75 9.75 -16.14 -28.43
N PHE A 76 10.02 -16.19 -27.12
CA PHE A 76 9.14 -15.71 -26.05
C PHE A 76 9.98 -15.20 -24.87
N CYS A 77 9.39 -14.36 -24.01
CA CYS A 77 10.03 -13.87 -22.79
C CYS A 77 9.41 -14.50 -21.54
N ILE A 78 10.24 -14.70 -20.52
CA ILE A 78 9.82 -15.00 -19.14
C ILE A 78 10.22 -13.81 -18.28
N CYS A 79 9.26 -13.26 -17.54
CA CYS A 79 9.50 -12.28 -16.48
C CYS A 79 9.26 -12.94 -15.13
N GLU A 80 10.25 -12.95 -14.26
CA GLU A 80 10.15 -13.53 -12.93
C GLU A 80 10.71 -12.58 -11.87
N VAL A 81 10.08 -12.58 -10.69
CA VAL A 81 10.60 -11.84 -9.54
C VAL A 81 11.50 -12.77 -8.74
N VAL A 82 12.74 -12.33 -8.51
CA VAL A 82 13.73 -13.08 -7.73
C VAL A 82 13.16 -13.44 -6.36
N ASP A 83 13.41 -14.68 -5.93
CA ASP A 83 12.90 -15.26 -4.66
C ASP A 83 11.37 -15.34 -4.53
N LYS A 84 10.61 -15.05 -5.60
CA LYS A 84 9.14 -15.18 -5.63
C LYS A 84 8.71 -16.01 -6.85
N PRO A 85 8.88 -17.35 -6.81
CA PRO A 85 8.61 -18.22 -7.96
C PRO A 85 7.15 -18.23 -8.42
N SER A 86 6.21 -17.81 -7.57
CA SER A 86 4.80 -17.60 -7.93
C SER A 86 4.58 -16.42 -8.87
N LEU A 87 5.51 -15.46 -8.91
CA LEU A 87 5.45 -14.26 -9.76
C LEU A 87 6.26 -14.50 -11.04
N LYS A 88 5.81 -15.46 -11.85
CA LYS A 88 6.41 -15.81 -13.14
C LYS A 88 5.39 -15.63 -14.25
N TYR A 89 5.77 -14.84 -15.26
CA TYR A 89 4.93 -14.46 -16.39
C TYR A 89 5.62 -14.87 -17.68
N LYS A 90 4.83 -15.31 -18.67
CA LYS A 90 5.33 -15.71 -19.99
C LYS A 90 4.54 -14.96 -21.07
N THR A 91 5.24 -14.42 -22.05
CA THR A 91 4.60 -13.84 -23.23
C THR A 91 4.03 -14.93 -24.14
N HIS A 92 3.22 -14.54 -25.12
CA HIS A 92 2.95 -15.43 -26.25
C HIS A 92 4.24 -15.70 -27.04
N VAL A 93 4.25 -16.83 -27.74
CA VAL A 93 5.32 -17.20 -28.67
C VAL A 93 5.00 -16.53 -30.00
N ILE A 94 6.02 -15.96 -30.65
CA ILE A 94 5.91 -15.48 -32.04
C ILE A 94 6.69 -16.46 -32.90
N GLU A 95 6.05 -17.00 -33.93
CA GLU A 95 6.64 -18.04 -34.76
C GLU A 95 7.59 -17.44 -35.80
N ASN A 96 8.76 -18.07 -35.97
CA ASN A 96 9.72 -17.78 -37.03
C ASN A 96 10.14 -16.29 -37.18
N ASP A 97 10.31 -15.57 -36.07
CA ASP A 97 10.66 -14.14 -36.08
C ASP A 97 11.83 -13.84 -35.14
N LEU A 98 12.94 -13.29 -35.67
CA LEU A 98 14.10 -12.87 -34.86
C LEU A 98 13.97 -11.43 -34.34
N ASN A 99 12.91 -10.72 -34.74
CA ASN A 99 12.59 -9.36 -34.31
C ASN A 99 11.16 -9.29 -33.72
N PRO A 100 10.84 -10.15 -32.74
CA PRO A 100 9.50 -10.30 -32.21
C PRO A 100 9.01 -9.01 -31.54
N VAL A 101 7.73 -8.70 -31.73
CA VAL A 101 7.03 -7.61 -31.05
C VAL A 101 5.87 -8.20 -30.24
N TRP A 102 6.01 -8.22 -28.92
CA TRP A 102 5.00 -8.84 -28.04
C TRP A 102 3.98 -7.84 -27.48
N HIS A 103 4.38 -6.59 -27.21
CA HIS A 103 3.54 -5.60 -26.50
C HIS A 103 2.79 -6.19 -25.30
N TYR A 104 3.50 -6.92 -24.43
CA TYR A 104 2.91 -7.64 -23.30
C TYR A 104 3.07 -6.84 -22.01
N ALA A 105 1.96 -6.33 -21.47
CA ALA A 105 1.94 -5.57 -20.22
C ALA A 105 1.50 -6.45 -19.04
N LEU A 106 2.18 -6.32 -17.90
CA LEU A 106 1.86 -6.98 -16.65
C LEU A 106 2.02 -6.01 -15.45
N THR A 107 1.24 -6.23 -14.41
CA THR A 107 1.31 -5.47 -13.16
C THR A 107 1.57 -6.44 -12.01
N ILE A 108 2.62 -6.18 -11.23
CA ILE A 108 3.01 -6.95 -10.07
C ILE A 108 2.64 -6.13 -8.82
N SER A 109 1.98 -6.77 -7.87
CA SER A 109 1.57 -6.23 -6.57
C SER A 109 1.98 -7.18 -5.45
#